data_AF-A0A1F3JJL8-F1
#
_entry.id   AF-A0A1F3JJL8-F1
#
_cell.length_a   1.000
_cell.length_b   1.000
_cell.length_c   1.000
_cell.angle_alpha   90.00
_cell.angle_beta   90.00
_cell.angle_gamma   90.00
#
_symmetry.space_group_name_H-M   'P 1'
#
loop_
_entity.id
_entity.type
_entity.pdbx_description
1 polymer ?
#
loop_
_entity_poly.entity_id
_entity_poly.type
_entity_poly.pdbx_seq_one_letter_code
_entity_poly.pdbx_strand_id
1 'polypeptide(L)'
;MTKLKQVVEKEIFFSEKTGKTFIIGGFFFIIIVIIIFLIFGNWSFSTILDEEKVAQFGDFIGGIIGSLFSLAGVILFYVALKEQRKDININQENLKIQNTALHQQVEEFKAQKTELIETRKVYEEQTLLFREQTSLYKQQTKDLKEQTYTAKLQQFDSSFFSYLNVFIELKNTLNIKKTNYFGDIYKSISEVNIEEQTLVASIELIQAKYVEVFHNNKSELSHYFKTLYRIIMLIDSSSLDEDKKQQYFKLLRSQLSDDELLILYYNYHTQLGVKVRPYVVKYDILKHISILDKIEIGSDLNVDVKYEFEDFLSEIGAYIIKGFNKFSSIEVADDVDFSTNSKILGIEVWIELKIISEFQFILKFIKNDLEDHETLTKERIKKLISRQIYSVLFLNKFKLPEEDQIIISTIDCPPNLEFNFKIKNIQNI
;
A
#
# COMPACT_ATOMS: atom_id res chain seq x y z
N MET A 1 -17.60 33.10 -91.86
CA MET A 1 -16.24 33.10 -92.45
C MET A 1 -15.75 34.50 -92.87
N THR A 2 -16.62 35.37 -93.37
CA THR A 2 -16.25 36.70 -93.92
C THR A 2 -15.82 37.73 -92.87
N LYS A 3 -16.45 37.76 -91.68
CA LYS A 3 -16.06 38.67 -90.58
C LYS A 3 -14.72 38.32 -89.93
N LEU A 4 -14.38 37.02 -89.81
CA LEU A 4 -13.08 36.59 -89.29
C LEU A 4 -11.93 37.01 -90.23
N LYS A 5 -12.13 36.89 -91.55
CA LYS A 5 -11.13 37.37 -92.53
C LYS A 5 -10.87 38.87 -92.42
N GLN A 6 -11.92 39.69 -92.27
CA GLN A 6 -11.77 41.14 -92.13
C GLN A 6 -11.07 41.56 -90.84
N VAL A 7 -11.32 40.86 -89.72
CA VAL A 7 -10.64 41.15 -88.45
C VAL A 7 -9.17 40.75 -88.53
N VAL A 8 -8.87 39.58 -89.12
CA VAL A 8 -7.49 39.10 -89.31
C VAL A 8 -6.70 40.02 -90.24
N GLU A 9 -7.28 40.47 -91.36
CA GLU A 9 -6.64 41.45 -92.26
C GLU A 9 -6.34 42.78 -91.56
N LYS A 10 -7.26 43.26 -90.72
CA LYS A 10 -7.09 44.51 -89.97
C LYS A 10 -6.01 44.40 -88.89
N GLU A 11 -5.88 43.23 -88.26
CA GLU A 11 -4.80 42.93 -87.31
C GLU A 11 -3.43 42.76 -87.98
N ILE A 12 -3.39 42.24 -89.22
CA ILE A 12 -2.17 42.13 -90.00
C ILE A 12 -1.66 43.52 -90.39
N PHE A 13 -2.55 44.44 -90.81
CA PHE A 13 -2.18 45.79 -91.21
C PHE A 13 -1.74 46.68 -90.03
N PHE A 14 -2.43 46.60 -88.88
CA PHE A 14 -2.08 47.34 -87.68
C PHE A 14 -1.34 46.45 -86.68
N SER A 15 -0.12 46.07 -87.04
CA SER A 15 0.78 45.27 -86.21
C SER A 15 2.08 46.03 -85.93
N GLU A 16 2.74 45.67 -84.85
CA GLU A 16 4.09 46.17 -84.56
C GLU A 16 5.05 45.88 -85.74
N LYS A 17 4.87 44.72 -86.37
CA LYS A 17 5.65 44.30 -87.54
C LYS A 17 5.41 45.22 -88.74
N THR A 18 4.17 45.56 -89.07
CA THR A 18 3.87 46.48 -90.17
C THR A 18 4.35 47.90 -89.87
N GLY A 19 4.17 48.40 -88.66
CA GLY A 19 4.75 49.68 -88.23
C GLY A 19 6.26 49.71 -88.44
N LYS A 20 6.97 48.66 -88.00
CA LYS A 20 8.41 48.48 -88.25
C LYS A 20 8.77 48.41 -89.74
N THR A 21 7.99 47.71 -90.55
CA THR A 21 8.19 47.63 -92.01
C THR A 21 8.00 48.99 -92.69
N PHE A 22 7.04 49.80 -92.27
CA PHE A 22 6.87 51.17 -92.79
C PHE A 22 8.05 52.08 -92.41
N ILE A 23 8.62 51.92 -91.21
CA ILE A 23 9.84 52.62 -90.81
C ILE A 23 11.01 52.19 -91.71
N ILE A 24 11.23 50.88 -91.86
CA ILE A 24 12.31 50.33 -92.70
C ILE A 24 12.14 50.73 -94.18
N GLY A 25 10.91 50.66 -94.69
CA GLY A 25 10.54 51.09 -96.04
C GLY A 25 10.74 52.59 -96.23
N GLY A 26 10.40 53.41 -95.23
CA GLY A 26 10.70 54.83 -95.19
C GLY A 26 12.20 55.08 -95.36
N PHE A 27 13.04 54.42 -94.54
CA PHE A 27 14.50 54.50 -94.66
C PHE A 27 15.03 54.04 -96.02
N PHE A 28 14.48 52.97 -96.59
CA PHE A 28 14.85 52.48 -97.93
C PHE A 28 14.49 53.51 -99.03
N PHE A 29 13.34 54.17 -98.92
CA PHE A 29 12.97 55.25 -99.83
C PHE A 29 13.91 56.44 -99.71
N ILE A 30 14.39 56.80 -98.51
CA ILE A 30 15.44 57.84 -98.37
C ILE A 30 16.66 57.48 -99.24
N ILE A 31 17.13 56.24 -99.17
CA ILE A 31 18.29 55.75 -99.92
C ILE A 31 18.05 55.81 -101.42
N ILE A 32 16.87 55.40 -101.89
CA ILE A 32 16.50 55.49 -103.32
C ILE A 32 16.51 56.95 -103.79
N VAL A 33 15.94 57.86 -103.02
CA VAL A 33 15.89 59.29 -103.39
C VAL A 33 17.30 59.87 -103.46
N ILE A 34 18.15 59.54 -102.49
CA ILE A 34 19.56 59.91 -102.51
C ILE A 34 20.22 59.40 -103.81
N ILE A 35 19.98 58.14 -104.21
CA ILE A 35 20.54 57.56 -105.43
C ILE A 35 20.01 58.25 -106.70
N ILE A 36 18.70 58.47 -106.80
CA ILE A 36 18.08 59.15 -107.97
C ILE A 36 18.62 60.56 -108.10
N PHE A 37 18.70 61.29 -106.98
CA PHE A 37 19.27 62.61 -106.94
C PHE A 37 20.73 62.57 -107.42
N LEU A 38 21.54 61.61 -106.94
CA LEU A 38 22.93 61.39 -107.36
C LEU A 38 23.09 61.04 -108.84
N ILE A 39 22.17 60.29 -109.46
CA ILE A 39 22.33 59.84 -110.86
C ILE A 39 21.79 60.88 -111.85
N PHE A 40 20.63 61.48 -111.57
CA PHE A 40 19.91 62.37 -112.49
C PHE A 40 20.07 63.85 -112.15
N GLY A 41 20.78 64.17 -111.06
CA GLY A 41 21.17 65.53 -110.73
C GLY A 41 22.18 66.07 -111.74
N ASN A 42 22.00 67.31 -112.17
CA ASN A 42 23.00 68.00 -112.97
C ASN A 42 24.10 68.53 -112.04
N TRP A 43 25.11 67.70 -111.80
CA TRP A 43 26.18 67.95 -110.83
C TRP A 43 27.27 68.80 -111.48
N SER A 44 27.22 70.11 -111.23
CA SER A 44 28.42 70.95 -111.35
C SER A 44 28.99 71.13 -109.95
N PHE A 45 30.28 70.82 -109.78
CA PHE A 45 30.95 71.06 -108.50
C PHE A 45 31.15 72.57 -108.34
N SER A 46 30.20 73.24 -107.69
CA SER A 46 30.32 74.62 -107.19
C SER A 46 30.63 74.61 -105.69
N THR A 47 31.44 75.56 -105.24
CA THR A 47 31.70 75.79 -103.80
C THR A 47 30.49 76.40 -103.06
N ILE A 48 29.45 76.78 -103.81
CA ILE A 48 28.20 77.35 -103.28
C ILE A 48 27.12 76.28 -103.41
N LEU A 49 26.49 75.98 -102.29
CA LEU A 49 25.39 75.02 -102.16
C LEU A 49 24.14 75.59 -102.82
N ASP A 50 23.49 74.78 -103.66
CA ASP A 50 22.25 75.15 -104.34
C ASP A 50 21.06 74.96 -103.38
N GLU A 51 20.65 76.05 -102.72
CA GLU A 51 19.58 76.05 -101.70
C GLU A 51 18.26 75.49 -102.26
N GLU A 52 17.98 75.73 -103.54
CA GLU A 52 16.75 75.26 -104.19
C GLU A 52 16.73 73.74 -104.30
N LYS A 53 17.85 73.13 -104.70
CA LYS A 53 17.99 71.68 -104.79
C LYS A 53 17.90 70.98 -103.44
N VAL A 54 18.47 71.59 -102.39
CA VAL A 54 18.38 71.06 -101.02
C VAL A 54 16.98 71.21 -100.45
N ALA A 55 16.29 72.32 -100.73
CA ALA A 55 14.91 72.53 -100.36
C ALA A 55 13.98 71.51 -101.05
N GLN A 56 14.12 71.29 -102.35
CA GLN A 56 13.33 70.30 -103.10
C GLN A 56 13.57 68.86 -102.58
N PHE A 57 14.81 68.53 -102.20
CA PHE A 57 15.10 67.27 -101.53
C PHE A 57 14.42 67.20 -100.15
N GLY A 58 14.54 68.25 -99.33
CA GLY A 58 13.88 68.35 -98.03
C GLY A 58 12.35 68.23 -98.10
N ASP A 59 11.72 68.85 -99.10
CA ASP A 59 10.28 68.78 -99.35
C ASP A 59 9.84 67.36 -99.74
N PHE A 60 10.65 66.65 -100.53
CA PHE A 60 10.38 65.26 -100.88
C PHE A 60 10.52 64.33 -99.66
N ILE A 61 11.60 64.50 -98.89
CA ILE A 61 11.83 63.72 -97.66
C ILE A 61 10.73 64.02 -96.63
N GLY A 62 10.45 65.29 -96.33
CA GLY A 62 9.41 65.70 -95.39
C GLY A 62 8.01 65.26 -95.82
N GLY A 63 7.68 65.42 -97.10
CA GLY A 63 6.38 65.05 -97.65
C GLY A 63 6.15 63.54 -97.64
N ILE A 64 7.07 62.77 -98.22
CA ILE A 64 6.87 61.32 -98.39
C ILE A 64 7.32 60.54 -97.16
N ILE A 65 8.54 60.76 -96.66
CA ILE A 65 9.07 60.01 -95.52
C ILE A 65 8.47 60.47 -94.20
N GLY A 66 8.23 61.78 -94.02
CA GLY A 66 7.50 62.28 -92.85
C GLY A 66 6.10 61.69 -92.73
N SER A 67 5.39 61.56 -93.86
CA SER A 67 4.07 60.88 -93.91
C SER A 67 4.17 59.38 -93.61
N LEU A 68 5.19 58.69 -94.11
CA LEU A 68 5.43 57.26 -93.82
C LEU A 68 5.74 57.03 -92.33
N PHE A 69 6.57 57.88 -91.71
CA PHE A 69 6.88 57.78 -90.28
C PHE A 69 5.72 58.20 -89.39
N SER A 70 4.94 59.22 -89.77
CA SER A 70 3.70 59.58 -89.08
C SER A 70 2.69 58.43 -89.13
N LEU A 71 2.51 57.79 -90.29
CA LEU A 71 1.69 56.59 -90.45
C LEU A 71 2.20 55.45 -89.56
N ALA A 72 3.51 55.21 -89.52
CA ALA A 72 4.10 54.21 -88.63
C ALA A 72 3.87 54.53 -87.14
N GLY A 73 3.98 55.80 -86.73
CA GLY A 73 3.73 56.26 -85.37
C GLY A 73 2.28 56.05 -84.94
N VAL A 74 1.32 56.37 -85.82
CA VAL A 74 -0.11 56.10 -85.58
C VAL A 74 -0.38 54.60 -85.45
N ILE A 75 0.24 53.77 -86.30
CA ILE A 75 0.12 52.31 -86.22
C ILE A 75 0.65 51.80 -84.88
N LEU A 76 1.86 52.21 -84.47
CA LEU A 76 2.46 51.77 -83.20
C LEU A 76 1.68 52.26 -81.97
N PHE A 77 1.19 53.50 -81.97
CA PHE A 77 0.36 54.03 -80.88
C PHE A 77 -0.98 53.29 -80.77
N TYR A 78 -1.60 52.96 -81.91
CA TYR A 78 -2.81 52.13 -81.93
C TYR A 78 -2.56 50.74 -81.36
N VAL A 79 -1.43 50.11 -81.71
CA VAL A 79 -1.00 48.82 -81.17
C VAL A 79 -0.82 48.90 -79.65
N ALA A 80 -0.12 49.92 -79.14
CA ALA A 80 0.08 50.13 -77.70
C ALA A 80 -1.25 50.30 -76.94
N LEU A 81 -2.19 51.10 -77.46
CA LEU A 81 -3.52 51.26 -76.86
C LEU A 81 -4.31 49.95 -76.88
N LYS A 82 -4.16 49.14 -77.93
CA LYS A 82 -4.79 47.82 -78.02
C LYS A 82 -4.23 46.86 -76.98
N GLU A 83 -2.91 46.83 -76.80
CA GLU A 83 -2.24 46.03 -75.76
C GLU A 83 -2.65 46.48 -74.36
N GLN A 84 -2.67 47.78 -74.08
CA GLN A 84 -3.11 48.30 -72.78
C GLN A 84 -4.57 47.93 -72.46
N ARG A 85 -5.48 47.99 -73.45
CA ARG A 85 -6.87 47.51 -73.27
C ARG A 85 -6.92 46.02 -72.98
N LYS A 86 -6.06 45.23 -73.62
CA LYS A 86 -5.94 43.80 -73.34
C LYS A 86 -5.48 43.55 -71.90
N ASP A 87 -4.46 44.28 -71.42
CA ASP A 87 -3.95 44.16 -70.06
C ASP A 87 -4.99 44.56 -68.99
N ILE A 88 -5.77 45.63 -69.24
CA ILE A 88 -6.86 46.03 -68.34
C ILE A 88 -7.93 44.93 -68.26
N ASN A 89 -8.31 44.35 -69.40
CA ASN A 89 -9.27 43.25 -69.42
C ASN A 89 -8.77 42.03 -68.66
N ILE A 90 -7.50 41.66 -68.85
CA ILE A 90 -6.84 40.57 -68.11
C ILE A 90 -6.85 40.87 -66.60
N ASN A 91 -6.53 42.10 -66.19
CA ASN A 91 -6.55 42.49 -64.78
C ASN A 91 -7.95 42.44 -64.16
N GLN A 92 -8.98 42.88 -64.90
CA GLN A 92 -10.37 42.77 -64.44
C GLN A 92 -10.80 41.30 -64.30
N GLU A 93 -10.37 40.44 -65.22
CA GLU A 93 -10.61 38.99 -65.14
C GLU A 93 -9.90 38.38 -63.94
N ASN A 94 -8.62 38.71 -63.72
CA ASN A 94 -7.85 38.28 -62.55
C ASN A 94 -8.50 38.73 -61.22
N LEU A 95 -9.00 39.96 -61.14
CA LEU A 95 -9.71 40.47 -59.96
C LEU A 95 -11.01 39.73 -59.70
N LYS A 96 -11.76 39.38 -60.77
CA LYS A 96 -12.97 38.55 -60.64
C LYS A 96 -12.61 37.16 -60.10
N ILE A 97 -11.58 36.53 -60.67
CA ILE A 97 -11.10 35.22 -60.22
C ILE A 97 -10.69 35.29 -58.74
N GLN A 98 -9.94 36.33 -58.33
CA GLN A 98 -9.55 36.54 -56.94
C GLN A 98 -10.75 36.74 -56.01
N ASN A 99 -11.74 37.54 -56.42
CA ASN A 99 -12.94 37.76 -55.63
C ASN A 99 -13.75 36.46 -55.47
N THR A 100 -13.91 35.67 -56.54
CA THR A 100 -14.56 34.36 -56.45
C THR A 100 -13.78 33.38 -55.58
N ALA A 101 -12.45 33.35 -55.67
CA ALA A 101 -11.61 32.51 -54.84
C ALA A 101 -11.70 32.90 -53.35
N LEU A 102 -11.73 34.21 -53.04
CA LEU A 102 -11.90 34.72 -51.69
C LEU A 102 -13.27 34.34 -51.12
N HIS A 103 -14.34 34.47 -51.90
CA HIS A 103 -15.67 34.04 -51.48
C HIS A 103 -15.71 32.54 -51.18
N GLN A 104 -15.11 31.73 -52.05
CA GLN A 104 -14.98 30.30 -51.80
C GLN A 104 -14.21 30.01 -50.51
N GLN A 105 -13.10 30.73 -50.27
CA GLN A 105 -12.30 30.61 -49.05
C GLN A 105 -13.11 30.94 -47.78
N VAL A 106 -13.97 31.97 -47.83
CA VAL A 106 -14.85 32.33 -46.70
C VAL A 106 -15.86 31.21 -46.40
N GLU A 107 -16.45 30.60 -47.43
CA GLU A 107 -17.37 29.48 -47.25
C GLU A 107 -16.67 28.23 -46.70
N GLU A 108 -15.47 27.92 -47.19
CA GLU A 108 -14.62 26.85 -46.65
C GLU A 108 -14.27 27.11 -45.17
N PHE A 109 -13.93 28.35 -44.81
CA PHE A 109 -13.68 28.70 -43.41
C PHE A 109 -14.92 28.54 -42.51
N LYS A 110 -16.12 28.87 -43.01
CA LYS A 110 -17.36 28.64 -42.26
C LYS A 110 -17.59 27.16 -42.04
N ALA A 111 -17.41 26.33 -43.07
CA ALA A 111 -17.54 24.87 -42.97
C ALA A 111 -16.53 24.28 -41.97
N GLN A 112 -15.26 24.71 -42.02
CA GLN A 112 -14.23 24.30 -41.05
C GLN A 112 -14.59 24.71 -39.62
N LYS A 113 -15.13 25.93 -39.43
CA LYS A 113 -15.56 26.39 -38.10
C LYS A 113 -16.68 25.51 -37.54
N THR A 114 -17.66 25.11 -38.37
CA THR A 114 -18.74 24.21 -37.93
C THR A 114 -18.22 22.83 -37.57
N GLU A 115 -17.31 22.26 -38.38
CA GLU A 115 -16.67 20.98 -38.09
C GLU A 115 -15.89 21.01 -36.77
N LEU A 116 -15.16 22.11 -36.51
CA LEU A 116 -14.44 22.30 -35.25
C LEU A 116 -15.37 22.36 -34.03
N ILE A 117 -16.56 22.97 -34.16
CA ILE A 117 -17.53 23.04 -33.07
C ILE A 117 -18.07 21.64 -32.75
N GLU A 118 -18.45 20.86 -33.76
CA GLU A 118 -18.92 19.49 -33.55
C GLU A 118 -17.82 18.60 -32.99
N THR A 119 -16.60 18.74 -33.50
CA THR A 119 -15.43 18.01 -33.00
C THR A 119 -15.17 18.32 -31.51
N ARG A 120 -15.32 19.58 -31.08
CA ARG A 120 -15.20 19.96 -29.66
C ARG A 120 -16.25 19.28 -28.78
N LYS A 121 -17.51 19.23 -29.21
CA LYS A 121 -18.58 18.52 -28.47
C LYS A 121 -18.24 17.05 -28.30
N VAL A 122 -17.80 16.38 -29.37
CA VAL A 122 -17.36 14.98 -29.31
C VAL A 122 -16.19 14.81 -28.34
N TYR A 123 -15.21 15.71 -28.35
CA TYR A 123 -14.10 15.67 -27.38
C TYR A 123 -14.56 15.88 -25.94
N GLU A 124 -15.52 16.77 -25.69
CA GLU A 124 -16.10 16.99 -24.37
C GLU A 124 -16.81 15.73 -23.88
N GLU A 125 -17.66 15.11 -24.70
CA GLU A 125 -18.33 13.84 -24.38
C GLU A 125 -17.33 12.71 -24.13
N GLN A 126 -16.31 12.55 -24.98
CA GLN A 126 -15.26 11.56 -24.78
C GLN A 126 -14.49 11.79 -23.48
N THR A 127 -14.22 13.05 -23.12
CA THR A 127 -13.53 13.40 -21.86
C THR A 127 -14.40 13.03 -20.66
N LEU A 128 -15.72 13.24 -20.72
CA LEU A 128 -16.64 12.85 -19.67
C LEU A 128 -16.68 11.32 -19.51
N LEU A 129 -16.80 10.58 -20.62
CA LEU A 129 -16.78 9.11 -20.61
C LEU A 129 -15.47 8.56 -20.05
N PHE A 130 -14.32 9.15 -20.41
CA PHE A 130 -13.02 8.74 -19.87
C PHE A 130 -12.92 8.96 -18.36
N ARG A 131 -13.47 10.08 -17.85
CA ARG A 131 -13.53 10.36 -16.42
C ARG A 131 -14.41 9.35 -15.68
N GLU A 132 -15.59 9.07 -16.22
CA GLU A 132 -16.51 8.07 -15.67
C GLU A 132 -15.84 6.68 -15.63
N GLN A 133 -15.24 6.26 -16.75
CA GLN A 133 -14.52 4.99 -16.85
C GLN A 133 -13.37 4.92 -15.84
N THR A 134 -12.59 5.99 -15.69
CA THR A 134 -11.52 6.08 -14.69
C THR A 134 -12.06 5.94 -13.27
N SER A 135 -13.21 6.56 -12.98
CA SER A 135 -13.86 6.45 -11.66
C SER A 135 -14.32 5.02 -11.37
N LEU A 136 -14.92 4.35 -12.36
CA LEU A 136 -15.37 2.97 -12.27
C LEU A 136 -14.19 2.01 -12.06
N TYR A 137 -13.09 2.17 -12.81
CA TYR A 137 -11.89 1.35 -12.63
C TYR A 137 -11.27 1.51 -11.23
N LYS A 138 -11.24 2.73 -10.69
CA LYS A 138 -10.78 2.97 -9.32
C LYS A 138 -11.65 2.25 -8.29
N GLN A 139 -12.97 2.33 -8.45
CA GLN A 139 -13.92 1.64 -7.59
C GLN A 139 -13.76 0.12 -7.68
N GLN A 140 -13.75 -0.44 -8.89
CA GLN A 140 -13.57 -1.88 -9.11
C GLN A 140 -12.26 -2.40 -8.49
N THR A 141 -11.17 -1.63 -8.61
CA THR A 141 -9.89 -2.00 -7.98
C THR A 141 -9.99 -2.03 -6.46
N LYS A 142 -10.73 -1.09 -5.86
CA LYS A 142 -10.99 -1.08 -4.41
C LYS A 142 -11.81 -2.31 -4.00
N ASP A 143 -12.92 -2.56 -4.71
CA ASP A 143 -13.83 -3.67 -4.42
C ASP A 143 -13.10 -5.03 -4.56
N LEU A 144 -12.27 -5.21 -5.59
CA LEU A 144 -11.45 -6.41 -5.76
C LEU A 144 -10.44 -6.63 -4.63
N LYS A 145 -9.85 -5.55 -4.10
CA LYS A 145 -8.95 -5.65 -2.94
C LYS A 145 -9.71 -6.10 -1.68
N GLU A 146 -10.87 -5.53 -1.42
CA GLU A 146 -11.73 -5.91 -0.29
C GLU A 146 -12.22 -7.36 -0.42
N GLN A 147 -12.61 -7.79 -1.62
CA GLN A 147 -12.99 -9.17 -1.91
C GLN A 147 -11.82 -10.14 -1.71
N THR A 148 -10.63 -9.80 -2.20
CA THR A 148 -9.42 -10.62 -2.03
C THR A 148 -9.08 -10.79 -0.55
N TYR A 149 -9.16 -9.71 0.23
CA TYR A 149 -8.95 -9.76 1.67
C TYR A 149 -9.98 -10.66 2.36
N THR A 150 -11.27 -10.49 2.03
CA THR A 150 -12.37 -11.30 2.58
C THR A 150 -12.20 -12.79 2.23
N ALA A 151 -11.85 -13.10 0.98
CA ALA A 151 -11.64 -14.48 0.54
C ALA A 151 -10.47 -15.16 1.27
N LYS A 152 -9.36 -14.43 1.49
CA LYS A 152 -8.22 -14.93 2.28
C LYS A 152 -8.63 -15.21 3.73
N LEU A 153 -9.43 -14.34 4.34
CA LEU A 153 -9.94 -14.55 5.70
C LEU A 153 -10.84 -15.79 5.77
N GLN A 154 -11.78 -15.94 4.84
CA GLN A 154 -12.66 -17.11 4.77
C GLN A 154 -11.88 -18.42 4.53
N GLN A 155 -10.85 -18.40 3.69
CA GLN A 155 -9.97 -19.53 3.47
C GLN A 155 -9.23 -19.92 4.75
N PHE A 156 -8.75 -18.92 5.51
CA PHE A 156 -8.14 -19.14 6.81
C PHE A 156 -9.16 -19.73 7.80
N ASP A 157 -10.34 -19.13 7.94
CA ASP A 157 -11.42 -19.63 8.81
C ASP A 157 -11.73 -21.10 8.53
N SER A 158 -11.94 -21.42 7.25
CA SER A 158 -12.23 -22.79 6.81
C SER A 158 -11.12 -23.75 7.19
N SER A 159 -9.86 -23.34 7.04
CA SER A 159 -8.70 -24.15 7.41
C SER A 159 -8.62 -24.33 8.93
N PHE A 160 -8.78 -23.25 9.70
CA PHE A 160 -8.75 -23.26 11.15
C PHE A 160 -9.83 -24.20 11.72
N PHE A 161 -11.09 -24.04 11.29
CA PHE A 161 -12.19 -24.88 11.79
C PHE A 161 -12.04 -26.33 11.34
N SER A 162 -11.47 -26.61 10.16
CA SER A 162 -11.15 -27.97 9.75
C SER A 162 -10.14 -28.63 10.70
N TYR A 163 -9.03 -27.95 11.03
CA TYR A 163 -8.06 -28.47 11.99
C TYR A 163 -8.63 -28.57 13.41
N LEU A 164 -9.46 -27.61 13.83
CA LEU A 164 -10.11 -27.62 15.13
C LEU A 164 -11.05 -28.82 15.27
N ASN A 165 -11.82 -29.13 14.22
CA ASN A 165 -12.69 -30.31 14.22
C ASN A 165 -11.88 -31.60 14.34
N VAL A 166 -10.78 -31.74 13.58
CA VAL A 166 -9.87 -32.89 13.72
C VAL A 166 -9.32 -33.00 15.15
N PHE A 167 -8.99 -31.88 15.79
CA PHE A 167 -8.55 -31.86 17.18
C PHE A 167 -9.63 -32.32 18.15
N ILE A 168 -10.86 -31.81 18.00
CA ILE A 168 -12.03 -32.18 18.82
C ILE A 168 -12.37 -33.67 18.64
N GLU A 169 -12.37 -34.17 17.40
CA GLU A 169 -12.61 -35.59 17.10
C GLU A 169 -11.56 -36.50 17.74
N LEU A 170 -10.28 -36.13 17.67
CA LEU A 170 -9.20 -36.86 18.32
C LEU A 170 -9.40 -36.90 19.83
N LYS A 171 -9.70 -35.75 20.46
CA LYS A 171 -9.99 -35.65 21.89
C LYS A 171 -11.16 -36.55 22.30
N ASN A 172 -12.27 -36.50 21.56
CA ASN A 172 -13.44 -37.32 21.82
C ASN A 172 -13.12 -38.83 21.68
N THR A 173 -12.31 -39.20 20.69
CA THR A 173 -11.88 -40.59 20.50
C THR A 173 -11.05 -41.11 21.68
N LEU A 174 -10.21 -40.26 22.28
CA LEU A 174 -9.45 -40.61 23.48
C LEU A 174 -10.37 -40.83 24.68
N ASN A 175 -11.37 -39.96 24.87
CA ASN A 175 -12.34 -40.06 25.96
C ASN A 175 -13.37 -41.21 25.78
N ILE A 176 -13.59 -41.71 24.56
CA ILE A 176 -14.43 -42.91 24.36
C ILE A 176 -13.70 -44.17 24.86
N LYS A 177 -12.37 -44.25 24.67
CA LYS A 177 -11.57 -45.39 25.12
C LYS A 177 -11.46 -45.47 26.65
N LYS A 178 -11.48 -44.31 27.31
CA LYS A 178 -11.46 -44.16 28.77
C LYS A 178 -12.32 -42.97 29.16
N THR A 179 -13.32 -43.18 30.02
CA THR A 179 -14.34 -42.18 30.41
C THR A 179 -13.79 -40.79 30.72
N ASN A 180 -12.61 -40.70 31.36
CA ASN A 180 -11.82 -39.46 31.42
C ASN A 180 -10.34 -39.76 31.14
N TYR A 181 -9.98 -39.87 29.85
CA TYR A 181 -8.60 -40.21 29.45
C TYR A 181 -7.57 -39.23 30.03
N PHE A 182 -7.82 -37.93 29.93
CA PHE A 182 -6.89 -36.92 30.42
C PHE A 182 -6.84 -36.89 31.95
N GLY A 183 -7.96 -37.03 32.64
CA GLY A 183 -7.97 -37.15 34.10
C GLY A 183 -7.20 -38.37 34.61
N ASP A 184 -7.28 -39.52 33.93
CA ASP A 184 -6.51 -40.72 34.28
C ASP A 184 -4.99 -40.51 34.14
N ILE A 185 -4.58 -39.79 33.09
CA ILE A 185 -3.18 -39.40 32.88
C ILE A 185 -2.73 -38.46 33.98
N TYR A 186 -3.50 -37.40 34.24
CA TYR A 186 -3.20 -36.44 35.29
C TYR A 186 -3.08 -37.14 36.66
N LYS A 187 -4.01 -38.03 36.99
CA LYS A 187 -3.97 -38.84 38.22
C LYS A 187 -2.67 -39.65 38.32
N SER A 188 -2.27 -40.31 37.24
CA SER A 188 -1.03 -41.09 37.19
C SER A 188 0.23 -40.24 37.41
N ILE A 189 0.21 -38.97 37.01
CA ILE A 189 1.30 -38.01 37.27
C ILE A 189 1.25 -37.56 38.74
N SER A 190 0.06 -37.32 39.27
CA SER A 190 -0.16 -36.86 40.66
C SER A 190 0.20 -37.88 41.75
N GLU A 191 0.37 -39.16 41.40
CA GLU A 191 0.83 -40.22 42.31
C GLU A 191 2.30 -40.06 42.76
N VAL A 192 3.04 -39.08 42.22
CA VAL A 192 4.40 -38.77 42.65
C VAL A 192 4.42 -38.25 44.09
N ASN A 193 5.20 -38.91 44.95
CA ASN A 193 5.40 -38.44 46.31
C ASN A 193 6.35 -37.24 46.33
N ILE A 194 5.81 -36.08 46.68
CA ILE A 194 6.54 -34.81 46.85
C ILE A 194 6.50 -34.31 48.29
N GLU A 195 6.03 -35.12 49.23
CA GLU A 195 6.02 -34.77 50.65
C GLU A 195 7.45 -34.62 51.16
N GLU A 196 7.67 -33.59 51.98
CA GLU A 196 8.97 -33.24 52.59
C GLU A 196 10.09 -32.84 51.61
N GLN A 197 9.81 -32.76 50.31
CA GLN A 197 10.78 -32.31 49.30
C GLN A 197 10.83 -30.78 49.17
N THR A 198 11.99 -30.25 48.79
CA THR A 198 12.11 -28.86 48.33
C THR A 198 11.30 -28.64 47.05
N LEU A 199 11.00 -27.39 46.70
CA LEU A 199 10.24 -27.12 45.47
C LEU A 199 10.99 -27.59 44.23
N VAL A 200 12.29 -27.31 44.14
CA VAL A 200 13.13 -27.70 42.99
C VAL A 200 13.11 -29.23 42.83
N ALA A 201 13.33 -29.98 43.92
CA ALA A 201 13.28 -31.43 43.90
C ALA A 201 11.88 -31.97 43.53
N SER A 202 10.81 -31.31 44.02
CA SER A 202 9.43 -31.66 43.66
C SER A 202 9.21 -31.53 42.15
N ILE A 203 9.68 -30.44 41.53
CA ILE A 203 9.53 -30.21 40.09
C ILE A 203 10.30 -31.25 39.29
N GLU A 204 11.52 -31.59 39.69
CA GLU A 204 12.33 -32.62 39.01
C GLU A 204 11.65 -34.00 39.05
N LEU A 205 11.09 -34.38 40.20
CA LEU A 205 10.33 -35.62 40.37
C LEU A 205 9.06 -35.63 39.51
N ILE A 206 8.31 -34.53 39.49
CA ILE A 206 7.11 -34.38 38.66
C ILE A 206 7.47 -34.47 37.16
N GLN A 207 8.55 -33.82 36.72
CA GLN A 207 9.01 -33.90 35.34
C GLN A 207 9.42 -35.33 34.96
N ALA A 208 10.17 -36.02 35.82
CA ALA A 208 10.55 -37.40 35.60
C ALA A 208 9.31 -38.31 35.50
N LYS A 209 8.35 -38.14 36.42
CA LYS A 209 7.08 -38.89 36.40
C LYS A 209 6.26 -38.60 35.16
N TYR A 210 6.17 -37.33 34.75
CA TYR A 210 5.48 -36.94 33.52
C TYR A 210 6.10 -37.63 32.31
N VAL A 211 7.42 -37.65 32.19
CA VAL A 211 8.12 -38.29 31.06
C VAL A 211 7.80 -39.79 31.02
N GLU A 212 7.82 -40.48 32.17
CA GLU A 212 7.40 -41.88 32.29
C GLU A 212 5.97 -42.10 31.78
N VAL A 213 5.00 -41.33 32.31
CA VAL A 213 3.58 -41.43 31.94
C VAL A 213 3.37 -41.11 30.46
N PHE A 214 4.08 -40.12 29.92
CA PHE A 214 4.06 -39.77 28.51
C PHE A 214 4.57 -40.93 27.64
N HIS A 215 5.65 -41.61 28.04
CA HIS A 215 6.16 -42.76 27.29
C HIS A 215 5.16 -43.92 27.24
N ASN A 216 4.46 -44.19 28.35
CA ASN A 216 3.41 -45.21 28.42
C ASN A 216 2.19 -44.89 27.55
N ASN A 217 1.94 -43.61 27.27
CA ASN A 217 0.79 -43.12 26.50
C ASN A 217 1.22 -42.39 25.22
N LYS A 218 2.43 -42.72 24.73
CA LYS A 218 3.10 -41.93 23.70
C LYS A 218 2.33 -41.88 22.39
N SER A 219 1.70 -42.99 22.00
CA SER A 219 0.97 -43.09 20.74
C SER A 219 -0.13 -42.01 20.70
N GLU A 220 -1.02 -42.02 21.68
CA GLU A 220 -2.15 -41.11 21.82
C GLU A 220 -1.71 -39.66 22.04
N LEU A 221 -0.86 -39.42 23.05
CA LEU A 221 -0.44 -38.06 23.43
C LEU A 221 0.40 -37.39 22.35
N SER A 222 1.23 -38.15 21.61
CA SER A 222 2.01 -37.57 20.51
C SER A 222 1.11 -37.07 19.39
N HIS A 223 0.03 -37.78 19.06
CA HIS A 223 -0.92 -37.32 18.05
C HIS A 223 -1.67 -36.08 18.52
N TYR A 224 -2.12 -36.07 19.78
CA TYR A 224 -2.77 -34.92 20.41
C TYR A 224 -1.89 -33.66 20.36
N PHE A 225 -0.67 -33.71 20.89
CA PHE A 225 0.22 -32.55 20.92
C PHE A 225 0.63 -32.07 19.53
N LYS A 226 0.83 -32.98 18.57
CA LYS A 226 1.14 -32.60 17.17
C LYS A 226 -0.02 -31.88 16.52
N THR A 227 -1.25 -32.32 16.74
CA THR A 227 -2.44 -31.66 16.19
C THR A 227 -2.63 -30.29 16.81
N LEU A 228 -2.50 -30.17 18.14
CA LEU A 228 -2.54 -28.89 18.84
C LEU A 228 -1.46 -27.93 18.32
N TYR A 229 -0.21 -28.41 18.20
CA TYR A 229 0.90 -27.62 17.65
C TYR A 229 0.63 -27.13 16.22
N ARG A 230 0.01 -27.95 15.38
CA ARG A 230 -0.37 -27.53 14.01
C ARG A 230 -1.37 -26.39 14.02
N ILE A 231 -2.36 -26.41 14.92
CA ILE A 231 -3.32 -25.31 15.05
C ILE A 231 -2.60 -24.04 15.54
N ILE A 232 -1.74 -24.16 16.55
CA ILE A 232 -0.92 -23.03 17.06
C ILE A 232 -0.12 -22.40 15.91
N MET A 233 0.59 -23.23 15.13
CA MET A 233 1.39 -22.75 14.00
C MET A 233 0.53 -22.15 12.89
N LEU A 234 -0.64 -22.73 12.61
CA LEU A 234 -1.57 -22.19 11.62
C LEU A 234 -1.99 -20.76 11.98
N ILE A 235 -2.34 -20.51 13.25
CA ILE A 235 -2.74 -19.18 13.72
C ILE A 235 -1.55 -18.22 13.72
N ASP A 236 -0.43 -18.59 14.34
CA ASP A 236 0.73 -17.69 14.53
C ASP A 236 1.38 -17.29 13.20
N SER A 237 1.53 -18.24 12.26
CA SER A 237 2.13 -17.99 10.94
C SER A 237 1.20 -17.32 9.92
N SER A 238 -0.07 -17.10 10.28
CA SER A 238 -1.02 -16.43 9.39
C SER A 238 -0.70 -14.95 9.19
N SER A 239 -1.13 -14.40 8.06
CA SER A 239 -1.02 -12.96 7.76
C SER A 239 -2.13 -12.13 8.43
N LEU A 240 -2.77 -12.67 9.47
CA LEU A 240 -3.80 -11.96 10.23
C LEU A 240 -3.17 -10.90 11.14
N ASP A 241 -3.96 -9.90 11.49
CA ASP A 241 -3.65 -8.98 12.57
C ASP A 241 -3.59 -9.71 13.93
N GLU A 242 -2.80 -9.19 14.87
CA GLU A 242 -2.59 -9.84 16.16
C GLU A 242 -3.90 -9.93 16.98
N ASP A 243 -4.82 -8.98 16.85
CA ASP A 243 -6.13 -9.03 17.54
C ASP A 243 -6.95 -10.23 17.07
N LYS A 244 -7.03 -10.48 15.75
CA LYS A 244 -7.67 -11.69 15.24
C LYS A 244 -6.96 -12.96 15.68
N LYS A 245 -5.62 -13.01 15.65
CA LYS A 245 -4.88 -14.19 16.14
C LYS A 245 -5.25 -14.49 17.59
N GLN A 246 -5.28 -13.47 18.46
CA GLN A 246 -5.72 -13.60 19.84
C GLN A 246 -7.15 -14.15 19.96
N GLN A 247 -8.07 -13.77 19.06
CA GLN A 247 -9.43 -14.33 19.03
C GLN A 247 -9.43 -15.84 18.70
N TYR A 248 -8.65 -16.29 17.71
CA TYR A 248 -8.55 -17.73 17.41
C TYR A 248 -7.87 -18.52 18.53
N PHE A 249 -6.87 -17.95 19.22
CA PHE A 249 -6.28 -18.59 20.40
C PHE A 249 -7.26 -18.70 21.57
N LYS A 250 -8.11 -17.69 21.79
CA LYS A 250 -9.22 -17.78 22.75
C LYS A 250 -10.19 -18.90 22.40
N LEU A 251 -10.50 -19.07 21.11
CA LEU A 251 -11.38 -20.14 20.63
C LEU A 251 -10.73 -21.53 20.77
N LEU A 252 -9.44 -21.66 20.45
CA LEU A 252 -8.70 -22.90 20.69
C LEU A 252 -8.67 -23.24 22.18
N ARG A 253 -8.36 -22.26 23.03
CA ARG A 253 -8.26 -22.43 24.48
C ARG A 253 -9.61 -22.84 25.10
N SER A 254 -10.73 -22.37 24.58
CA SER A 254 -12.06 -22.79 25.08
C SER A 254 -12.39 -24.25 24.80
N GLN A 255 -11.63 -24.92 23.93
CA GLN A 255 -11.79 -26.36 23.67
C GLN A 255 -10.98 -27.26 24.61
N LEU A 256 -10.08 -26.69 25.42
CA LEU A 256 -9.22 -27.43 26.36
C LEU A 256 -9.93 -27.57 27.72
N SER A 257 -9.96 -28.78 28.28
CA SER A 257 -10.41 -29.02 29.66
C SER A 257 -9.31 -28.72 30.69
N ASP A 258 -9.69 -28.65 31.96
CA ASP A 258 -8.73 -28.40 33.05
C ASP A 258 -7.64 -29.49 33.14
N ASP A 259 -8.03 -30.76 33.02
CA ASP A 259 -7.08 -31.89 32.95
C ASP A 259 -6.11 -31.76 31.76
N GLU A 260 -6.60 -31.30 30.60
CA GLU A 260 -5.75 -31.06 29.42
C GLU A 260 -4.77 -29.92 29.66
N LEU A 261 -5.23 -28.81 30.26
CA LEU A 261 -4.37 -27.68 30.60
C LEU A 261 -3.23 -28.09 31.55
N LEU A 262 -3.52 -28.94 32.54
CA LEU A 262 -2.53 -29.50 33.47
C LEU A 262 -1.51 -30.38 32.74
N ILE A 263 -1.97 -31.28 31.87
CA ILE A 263 -1.07 -32.14 31.07
C ILE A 263 -0.19 -31.32 30.13
N LEU A 264 -0.75 -30.28 29.51
CA LEU A 264 0.00 -29.34 28.68
C LEU A 264 1.03 -28.57 29.50
N TYR A 265 0.65 -28.09 30.68
CA TYR A 265 1.56 -27.40 31.61
C TYR A 265 2.80 -28.26 31.93
N TYR A 266 2.61 -29.53 32.31
CA TYR A 266 3.75 -30.42 32.58
C TYR A 266 4.51 -30.79 31.30
N ASN A 267 3.83 -30.98 30.16
CA ASN A 267 4.51 -31.18 28.88
C ASN A 267 5.51 -30.07 28.59
N TYR A 268 5.07 -28.82 28.76
CA TYR A 268 5.86 -27.64 28.47
C TYR A 268 6.98 -27.42 29.48
N HIS A 269 6.93 -27.99 30.68
CA HIS A 269 8.06 -28.00 31.62
C HIS A 269 9.16 -29.00 31.24
N THR A 270 8.89 -29.96 30.34
CA THR A 270 9.89 -30.91 29.84
C THR A 270 10.53 -30.46 28.52
N GLN A 271 11.55 -31.21 28.08
CA GLN A 271 12.19 -31.03 26.77
C GLN A 271 11.24 -31.28 25.58
N LEU A 272 10.15 -32.02 25.79
CA LEU A 272 9.18 -32.36 24.75
C LEU A 272 8.42 -31.12 24.23
N GLY A 273 8.17 -30.15 25.13
CA GLY A 273 7.34 -28.99 24.86
C GLY A 273 8.10 -27.70 24.49
N VAL A 274 9.45 -27.74 24.41
CA VAL A 274 10.30 -26.53 24.30
C VAL A 274 9.90 -25.63 23.13
N LYS A 275 9.59 -26.23 21.97
CA LYS A 275 9.21 -25.47 20.76
C LYS A 275 7.90 -24.71 20.91
N VAL A 276 7.03 -25.12 21.84
CA VAL A 276 5.68 -24.55 22.01
C VAL A 276 5.66 -23.44 23.06
N ARG A 277 6.61 -23.45 24.02
CA ARG A 277 6.72 -22.48 25.12
C ARG A 277 6.55 -21.01 24.70
N PRO A 278 7.22 -20.51 23.64
CA PRO A 278 7.09 -19.09 23.27
C PRO A 278 5.64 -18.70 22.92
N TYR A 279 4.90 -19.59 22.26
CA TYR A 279 3.51 -19.36 21.87
C TYR A 279 2.55 -19.47 23.06
N VAL A 280 2.85 -20.35 24.00
CA VAL A 280 2.05 -20.49 25.24
C VAL A 280 2.09 -19.21 26.06
N VAL A 281 3.27 -18.59 26.17
CA VAL A 281 3.44 -17.29 26.84
C VAL A 281 2.84 -16.15 26.00
N LYS A 282 3.10 -16.10 24.69
CA LYS A 282 2.61 -15.04 23.80
C LYS A 282 1.08 -14.94 23.75
N TYR A 283 0.40 -16.08 23.80
CA TYR A 283 -1.05 -16.19 23.60
C TYR A 283 -1.83 -16.62 24.86
N ASP A 284 -1.18 -16.63 26.03
CA ASP A 284 -1.78 -17.01 27.31
C ASP A 284 -2.59 -18.32 27.24
N ILE A 285 -2.03 -19.37 26.62
CA ILE A 285 -2.76 -20.62 26.37
C ILE A 285 -3.19 -21.28 27.69
N LEU A 286 -2.40 -21.13 28.76
CA LEU A 286 -2.66 -21.72 30.08
C LEU A 286 -3.38 -20.77 31.05
N LYS A 287 -4.03 -19.71 30.56
CA LYS A 287 -4.62 -18.64 31.41
C LYS A 287 -5.57 -19.11 32.51
N HIS A 288 -6.32 -20.18 32.26
CA HIS A 288 -7.37 -20.67 33.18
C HIS A 288 -6.96 -21.96 33.90
N ILE A 289 -5.66 -22.26 33.97
CA ILE A 289 -5.19 -23.36 34.80
C ILE A 289 -5.43 -23.01 36.27
N SER A 290 -6.08 -23.93 36.98
CA SER A 290 -6.25 -23.85 38.44
C SER A 290 -4.88 -23.99 39.11
N ILE A 291 -4.52 -23.01 39.94
CA ILE A 291 -3.26 -22.94 40.67
C ILE A 291 -3.18 -24.10 41.64
N LEU A 292 -4.25 -24.35 42.41
CA LEU A 292 -4.28 -25.41 43.43
C LEU A 292 -4.28 -26.82 42.83
N ASP A 293 -4.64 -26.98 41.55
CA ASP A 293 -4.53 -28.25 40.85
C ASP A 293 -3.13 -28.54 40.31
N LYS A 294 -2.17 -27.62 40.49
CA LYS A 294 -0.77 -27.92 40.19
C LYS A 294 -0.17 -28.80 41.29
N ILE A 295 0.45 -29.91 40.90
CA ILE A 295 1.02 -30.93 41.78
C ILE A 295 2.10 -30.29 42.66
N GLU A 296 2.93 -29.41 42.10
CA GLU A 296 3.97 -28.71 42.85
C GLU A 296 3.43 -27.73 43.89
N ILE A 297 2.15 -27.34 43.86
CA ILE A 297 1.54 -26.55 44.94
C ILE A 297 1.27 -27.45 46.14
N GLY A 298 0.82 -28.70 45.92
CA GLY A 298 0.69 -29.72 46.94
C GLY A 298 -0.25 -29.31 48.08
N SER A 299 -1.45 -28.85 47.70
CA SER A 299 -2.51 -28.44 48.62
C SER A 299 -3.41 -29.62 49.00
N ASP A 300 -3.41 -30.00 50.28
CA ASP A 300 -4.39 -30.90 50.87
C ASP A 300 -5.53 -30.07 51.48
N LEU A 301 -6.28 -29.40 50.60
CA LEU A 301 -7.37 -28.49 50.96
C LEU A 301 -8.72 -29.14 50.65
N ASN A 302 -9.67 -28.99 51.58
CA ASN A 302 -11.06 -29.37 51.35
C ASN A 302 -11.68 -28.51 50.23
N VAL A 303 -12.63 -29.08 49.50
CA VAL A 303 -13.32 -28.42 48.37
C VAL A 303 -13.94 -27.08 48.78
N ASP A 304 -14.50 -27.01 49.99
CA ASP A 304 -15.21 -25.82 50.49
C ASP A 304 -14.33 -24.58 50.63
N VAL A 305 -13.03 -24.75 50.93
CA VAL A 305 -12.09 -23.65 51.11
C VAL A 305 -11.21 -23.41 49.88
N LYS A 306 -11.21 -24.35 48.92
CA LYS A 306 -10.35 -24.32 47.74
C LYS A 306 -10.56 -23.05 46.92
N TYR A 307 -11.81 -22.62 46.75
CA TYR A 307 -12.15 -21.42 45.99
C TYR A 307 -11.54 -20.14 46.59
N GLU A 308 -11.64 -19.96 47.92
CA GLU A 308 -11.08 -18.77 48.59
C GLU A 308 -9.55 -18.74 48.50
N PHE A 309 -8.89 -19.88 48.63
CA PHE A 309 -7.45 -19.97 48.43
C PHE A 309 -7.05 -19.69 46.97
N GLU A 310 -7.80 -20.22 46.00
CA GLU A 310 -7.53 -20.00 44.57
C GLU A 310 -7.62 -18.51 44.22
N ASP A 311 -8.68 -17.84 44.68
CA ASP A 311 -8.89 -16.40 44.47
C ASP A 311 -7.76 -15.57 45.12
N PHE A 312 -7.42 -15.89 46.37
CA PHE A 312 -6.34 -15.22 47.09
C PHE A 312 -4.97 -15.42 46.40
N LEU A 313 -4.64 -16.63 45.96
CA LEU A 313 -3.38 -16.91 45.25
C LEU A 313 -3.33 -16.22 43.87
N SER A 314 -4.48 -16.14 43.19
CA SER A 314 -4.63 -15.41 41.93
C SER A 314 -4.41 -13.90 42.13
N GLU A 315 -5.00 -13.32 43.18
CA GLU A 315 -4.80 -11.91 43.55
C GLU A 315 -3.32 -11.61 43.84
N ILE A 316 -2.67 -12.46 44.64
CA ILE A 316 -1.23 -12.34 44.93
C ILE A 316 -0.41 -12.40 43.65
N GLY A 317 -0.71 -13.35 42.76
CA GLY A 317 0.00 -13.49 41.49
C GLY A 317 -0.17 -12.25 40.61
N ALA A 318 -1.38 -11.72 40.48
CA ALA A 318 -1.66 -10.49 39.74
C ALA A 318 -0.93 -9.28 40.34
N TYR A 319 -0.88 -9.19 41.66
CA TYR A 319 -0.18 -8.11 42.37
C TYR A 319 1.33 -8.15 42.15
N ILE A 320 1.94 -9.34 42.20
CA ILE A 320 3.36 -9.55 41.89
C ILE A 320 3.66 -9.14 40.44
N ILE A 321 2.87 -9.60 39.46
CA ILE A 321 3.04 -9.27 38.04
C ILE A 321 2.93 -7.75 37.82
N LYS A 322 1.96 -7.09 38.46
CA LYS A 322 1.81 -5.62 38.41
C LYS A 322 3.05 -4.91 38.94
N GLY A 323 3.64 -5.40 40.02
CA GLY A 323 4.90 -4.88 40.56
C GLY A 323 6.06 -5.00 39.56
N PHE A 324 6.26 -6.18 38.98
CA PHE A 324 7.32 -6.40 37.99
C PHE A 324 7.13 -5.60 36.70
N ASN A 325 5.90 -5.42 36.22
CA ASN A 325 5.62 -4.59 35.05
C ASN A 325 5.96 -3.11 35.31
N LYS A 326 5.76 -2.62 36.53
CA LYS A 326 6.20 -1.26 36.90
C LYS A 326 7.73 -1.17 36.96
N PHE A 327 8.37 -2.12 37.65
CA PHE A 327 9.83 -2.16 37.82
C PHE A 327 10.59 -2.25 36.48
N SER A 328 10.04 -2.98 35.50
CA SER A 328 10.67 -3.20 34.19
C SER A 328 10.37 -2.11 33.15
N SER A 329 9.55 -1.11 33.48
CA SER A 329 9.19 -0.04 32.54
C SER A 329 10.39 0.87 32.26
N ILE A 330 10.80 0.94 30.97
CA ILE A 330 12.02 1.63 30.50
C ILE A 330 12.06 3.12 30.85
N GLU A 331 10.90 3.74 31.03
CA GLU A 331 10.77 5.16 31.33
C GLU A 331 11.03 5.50 32.81
N VAL A 332 10.86 4.52 33.70
CA VAL A 332 10.92 4.73 35.15
C VAL A 332 11.33 3.43 35.86
N ALA A 333 12.63 3.20 36.02
CA ALA A 333 13.13 2.19 36.96
C ALA A 333 12.97 2.73 38.39
N ASP A 334 11.71 2.86 38.84
CA ASP A 334 11.37 3.26 40.19
C ASP A 334 11.36 2.04 41.10
N ASP A 335 11.86 2.25 42.31
CA ASP A 335 11.61 1.39 43.46
C ASP A 335 10.11 1.13 43.57
N VAL A 336 9.72 -0.15 43.53
CA VAL A 336 8.34 -0.54 43.79
C VAL A 336 8.19 -0.66 45.29
N ASP A 337 7.24 0.08 45.86
CA ASP A 337 6.72 -0.13 47.21
C ASP A 337 5.20 -0.02 47.12
N PHE A 338 4.53 -1.18 47.04
CA PHE A 338 3.08 -1.26 47.00
C PHE A 338 2.58 -1.87 48.30
N SER A 339 1.42 -1.39 48.76
CA SER A 339 0.66 -1.99 49.85
C SER A 339 -0.81 -2.15 49.47
N THR A 340 -1.44 -3.25 49.86
CA THR A 340 -2.88 -3.47 49.70
C THR A 340 -3.43 -4.34 50.82
N ASN A 341 -4.74 -4.30 51.04
CA ASN A 341 -5.44 -5.21 51.94
C ASN A 341 -6.24 -6.22 51.15
N SER A 342 -6.23 -7.47 51.60
CA SER A 342 -7.03 -8.57 51.08
C SER A 342 -7.66 -9.35 52.24
N LYS A 343 -8.49 -10.34 51.92
CA LYS A 343 -9.16 -11.23 52.87
C LYS A 343 -9.01 -12.67 52.43
N ILE A 344 -8.73 -13.56 53.38
CA ILE A 344 -8.75 -15.01 53.17
C ILE A 344 -9.44 -15.67 54.36
N LEU A 345 -10.48 -16.48 54.10
CA LEU A 345 -11.26 -17.17 55.15
C LEU A 345 -11.79 -16.20 56.23
N GLY A 346 -12.15 -14.99 55.81
CA GLY A 346 -12.63 -13.92 56.71
C GLY A 346 -11.55 -13.18 57.49
N ILE A 347 -10.28 -13.57 57.40
CA ILE A 347 -9.15 -12.89 58.06
C ILE A 347 -8.60 -11.79 57.15
N GLU A 348 -8.38 -10.59 57.71
CA GLU A 348 -7.73 -9.48 57.01
C GLU A 348 -6.22 -9.69 56.89
N VAL A 349 -5.71 -9.49 55.68
CA VAL A 349 -4.29 -9.64 55.35
C VAL A 349 -3.79 -8.37 54.71
N TRP A 350 -2.78 -7.76 55.32
CA TRP A 350 -2.05 -6.65 54.74
C TRP A 350 -0.90 -7.20 53.90
N ILE A 351 -0.85 -6.82 52.62
CA ILE A 351 0.13 -7.29 51.64
C ILE A 351 1.03 -6.12 51.27
N GLU A 352 2.36 -6.31 51.34
CA GLU A 352 3.36 -5.35 50.86
C GLU A 352 4.28 -6.01 49.83
N LEU A 353 4.54 -5.32 48.72
CA LEU A 353 5.49 -5.74 47.69
C LEU A 353 6.55 -4.66 47.49
N LYS A 354 7.80 -5.02 47.72
CA LYS A 354 8.97 -4.15 47.50
C LYS A 354 9.90 -4.75 46.45
N ILE A 355 10.24 -3.97 45.42
CA ILE A 355 11.16 -4.37 44.35
C ILE A 355 12.13 -3.21 44.14
N ILE A 356 13.34 -3.35 44.69
CA ILE A 356 14.42 -2.35 44.62
C ILE A 356 15.66 -3.04 44.02
N SER A 357 16.61 -3.44 44.87
CA SER A 357 17.71 -4.34 44.54
C SER A 357 17.37 -5.81 44.81
N GLU A 358 16.34 -6.04 45.62
CA GLU A 358 15.84 -7.34 46.05
C GLU A 358 14.31 -7.36 45.94
N PHE A 359 13.75 -8.55 45.68
CA PHE A 359 12.31 -8.77 45.70
C PHE A 359 11.92 -9.14 47.12
N GLN A 360 10.95 -8.43 47.70
CA GLN A 360 10.44 -8.68 49.03
C GLN A 360 8.91 -8.62 49.01
N PHE A 361 8.28 -9.72 49.41
CA PHE A 361 6.83 -9.85 49.51
C PHE A 361 6.47 -10.15 50.96
N ILE A 362 5.64 -9.31 51.58
CA ILE A 362 5.32 -9.39 53.01
C ILE A 362 3.81 -9.56 53.15
N LEU A 363 3.40 -10.53 53.97
CA LEU A 363 2.03 -10.70 54.42
C LEU A 363 1.97 -10.45 55.92
N LYS A 364 1.08 -9.57 56.37
CA LYS A 364 0.86 -9.27 57.79
C LYS A 364 -0.56 -9.68 58.16
N PHE A 365 -0.65 -10.55 59.15
CA PHE A 365 -1.90 -11.03 59.74
C PHE A 365 -2.03 -10.50 61.16
N ILE A 366 -3.26 -10.29 61.63
CA ILE A 366 -3.51 -10.07 63.07
C ILE A 366 -3.26 -11.40 63.78
N LYS A 367 -2.39 -11.39 64.79
CA LYS A 367 -1.89 -12.62 65.44
C LYS A 367 -3.02 -13.46 66.04
N ASN A 368 -3.94 -12.82 66.75
CA ASN A 368 -5.06 -13.51 67.42
C ASN A 368 -5.98 -14.24 66.43
N ASP A 369 -6.15 -13.69 65.22
CA ASP A 369 -7.04 -14.28 64.22
C ASP A 369 -6.42 -15.53 63.56
N LEU A 370 -5.09 -15.65 63.60
CA LEU A 370 -4.35 -16.73 62.95
C LEU A 370 -3.99 -17.90 63.88
N GLU A 371 -3.74 -17.63 65.17
CA GLU A 371 -3.26 -18.68 66.10
C GLU A 371 -4.27 -19.79 66.37
N ASP A 372 -5.57 -19.49 66.24
CA ASP A 372 -6.66 -20.45 66.49
C ASP A 372 -7.32 -21.00 65.20
N HIS A 373 -6.82 -20.65 64.01
CA HIS A 373 -7.47 -21.03 62.76
C HIS A 373 -7.05 -22.43 62.26
N GLU A 374 -7.99 -23.38 62.19
CA GLU A 374 -7.71 -24.79 61.83
C GLU A 374 -7.08 -24.96 60.43
N THR A 375 -7.60 -24.24 59.43
CA THR A 375 -7.16 -24.37 58.02
C THR A 375 -5.93 -23.54 57.66
N LEU A 376 -5.79 -22.34 58.22
CA LEU A 376 -4.80 -21.33 57.83
C LEU A 376 -3.56 -21.40 58.72
N THR A 377 -2.89 -22.54 58.77
CA THR A 377 -1.71 -22.72 59.63
C THR A 377 -0.48 -21.96 59.11
N LYS A 378 0.44 -21.59 60.02
CA LYS A 378 1.69 -20.89 59.68
C LYS A 378 2.51 -21.65 58.63
N GLU A 379 2.55 -22.98 58.71
CA GLU A 379 3.27 -23.82 57.74
C GLU A 379 2.60 -23.82 56.36
N ARG A 380 1.26 -23.87 56.32
CA ARG A 380 0.51 -23.86 55.08
C ARG A 380 0.63 -22.54 54.33
N ILE A 381 0.57 -21.40 55.05
CA ILE A 381 0.85 -20.08 54.46
C ILE A 381 2.24 -20.06 53.85
N LYS A 382 3.28 -20.44 54.61
CA LYS A 382 4.66 -20.47 54.12
C LYS A 382 4.79 -21.31 52.84
N LYS A 383 4.21 -22.51 52.83
CA LYS A 383 4.27 -23.44 51.71
C LYS A 383 3.53 -22.92 50.47
N LEU A 384 2.26 -22.53 50.60
CA LEU A 384 1.44 -22.10 49.47
C LEU A 384 1.95 -20.80 48.84
N ILE A 385 2.27 -19.81 49.68
CA ILE A 385 2.72 -18.50 49.19
C ILE A 385 4.09 -18.59 48.54
N SER A 386 5.05 -19.30 49.14
CA SER A 386 6.37 -19.49 48.51
C SER A 386 6.25 -20.18 47.15
N ARG A 387 5.47 -21.26 47.07
CA ARG A 387 5.25 -22.01 45.81
C ARG A 387 4.53 -21.16 44.76
N GLN A 388 3.58 -20.32 45.16
CA GLN A 388 2.90 -19.39 44.24
C GLN A 388 3.84 -18.29 43.73
N ILE A 389 4.68 -17.72 44.59
CA ILE A 389 5.70 -16.75 44.16
C ILE A 389 6.62 -17.41 43.12
N TYR A 390 7.09 -18.63 43.36
CA TYR A 390 7.87 -19.36 42.36
C TYR A 390 7.11 -19.62 41.07
N SER A 391 5.83 -20.01 41.16
CA SER A 391 5.01 -20.23 39.98
C SER A 391 4.93 -18.98 39.11
N VAL A 392 4.70 -17.82 39.71
CA VAL A 392 4.54 -16.55 39.00
C VAL A 392 5.86 -16.06 38.41
N LEU A 393 6.96 -16.17 39.17
CA LEU A 393 8.25 -15.62 38.77
C LEU A 393 9.00 -16.52 37.76
N PHE A 394 8.88 -17.84 37.89
CA PHE A 394 9.70 -18.78 37.12
C PHE A 394 8.86 -19.75 36.28
N LEU A 395 7.95 -20.52 36.90
CA LEU A 395 7.31 -21.67 36.25
C LEU A 395 6.34 -21.26 35.14
N ASN A 396 5.59 -20.18 35.32
CA ASN A 396 4.71 -19.66 34.27
C ASN A 396 5.49 -19.21 33.02
N LYS A 397 6.81 -18.97 33.14
CA LYS A 397 7.74 -18.67 32.03
C LYS A 397 8.56 -19.90 31.59
N PHE A 398 8.27 -21.08 32.12
CA PHE A 398 9.00 -22.33 31.88
C PHE A 398 10.51 -22.25 32.20
N LYS A 399 10.86 -21.44 33.20
CA LYS A 399 12.21 -21.36 33.77
C LYS A 399 12.26 -22.18 35.05
N LEU A 400 13.35 -22.91 35.26
CA LEU A 400 13.64 -23.56 36.52
C LEU A 400 14.44 -22.59 37.40
N PRO A 401 14.07 -22.40 38.68
CA PRO A 401 14.94 -21.69 39.62
C PRO A 401 16.20 -22.52 39.89
N GLU A 402 17.36 -21.87 39.99
CA GLU A 402 18.66 -22.55 40.19
C GLU A 402 18.79 -23.16 41.59
N GLU A 403 18.19 -22.53 42.62
CA GLU A 403 18.15 -22.99 44.01
C GLU A 403 16.88 -22.45 44.71
N ASP A 404 16.66 -22.81 45.98
CA ASP A 404 15.64 -22.18 46.83
C ASP A 404 16.00 -20.71 47.14
N GLN A 405 15.83 -19.83 46.14
CA GLN A 405 16.12 -18.40 46.19
C GLN A 405 15.24 -17.61 47.18
N ILE A 406 14.08 -18.14 47.59
CA ILE A 406 13.18 -17.48 48.54
C ILE A 406 13.61 -17.76 49.97
N ILE A 407 14.12 -16.74 50.65
CA ILE A 407 14.34 -16.74 52.09
C ILE A 407 13.02 -16.39 52.77
N ILE A 408 12.50 -17.30 53.58
CA ILE A 408 11.27 -17.11 54.34
C ILE A 408 11.64 -16.77 55.79
N SER A 409 11.21 -15.61 56.27
CA SER A 409 11.32 -15.24 57.68
C SER A 409 9.96 -14.92 58.26
N THR A 410 9.69 -15.39 59.47
CA THR A 410 8.48 -15.01 60.24
C THR A 410 8.91 -14.06 61.35
N ILE A 411 8.29 -12.88 61.39
CA ILE A 411 8.55 -11.87 62.41
C ILE A 411 7.29 -11.75 63.27
N ASP A 412 7.46 -11.97 64.57
CA ASP A 412 6.39 -11.79 65.56
C ASP A 412 6.49 -10.37 66.13
N CYS A 413 5.60 -9.48 65.69
CA CYS A 413 5.55 -8.08 66.11
C CYS A 413 4.14 -7.76 66.60
N PRO A 414 3.80 -8.07 67.88
CA PRO A 414 2.45 -7.90 68.41
C PRO A 414 1.90 -6.48 68.14
N PRO A 415 0.67 -6.35 67.59
CA PRO A 415 -0.36 -7.38 67.43
C PRO A 415 -0.28 -8.22 66.14
N ASN A 416 0.74 -8.03 65.30
CA ASN A 416 0.85 -8.62 63.97
C ASN A 416 1.83 -9.80 63.92
N LEU A 417 1.52 -10.76 63.04
CA LEU A 417 2.44 -11.78 62.59
C LEU A 417 2.79 -11.51 61.12
N GLU A 418 4.08 -11.32 60.83
CA GLU A 418 4.55 -11.02 59.48
C GLU A 418 5.25 -12.23 58.86
N PHE A 419 4.89 -12.56 57.63
CA PHE A 419 5.58 -13.52 56.77
C PHE A 419 6.28 -12.75 55.67
N ASN A 420 7.60 -12.81 55.66
CA ASN A 420 8.44 -12.10 54.70
C ASN A 420 9.12 -13.12 53.77
N PHE A 421 8.88 -12.96 52.47
CA PHE A 421 9.40 -13.80 51.39
C PHE A 421 10.36 -12.96 50.55
N LYS A 422 11.65 -13.31 50.57
CA LYS A 422 12.71 -12.45 50.03
C LYS A 422 13.58 -13.18 49.00
N ILE A 423 13.78 -12.58 47.83
CA ILE A 423 14.72 -13.04 46.79
C ILE A 423 15.79 -11.97 46.56
N LYS A 424 17.06 -12.33 46.80
CA LYS A 424 18.18 -11.38 46.77
C LYS A 424 18.63 -10.98 45.36
N ASN A 425 18.45 -11.84 44.36
CA ASN A 425 18.93 -11.59 43.00
C ASN A 425 17.76 -11.54 42.01
N ILE A 426 17.35 -10.33 41.64
CA ILE A 426 16.24 -10.11 40.69
C ILE A 426 16.70 -10.27 39.22
N GLN A 427 18.01 -10.21 38.93
CA GLN A 427 18.50 -10.16 37.54
C GLN A 427 18.14 -11.39 36.69
N ASN A 428 17.80 -12.52 37.34
CA ASN A 428 17.43 -13.77 36.67
C ASN A 428 15.91 -14.02 36.55
N ILE A 429 15.06 -13.11 37.07
CA ILE A 429 13.59 -13.22 37.18
C ILE A 429 12.89 -12.55 36.00
#